data_AF-A0A2V9NIP5-F1
#
_entry.id   AF-A0A2V9NIP5-F1
#
_cell.length_a   1.000
_cell.length_b   1.000
_cell.length_c   1.000
_cell.angle_alpha   90.00
_cell.angle_beta   90.00
_cell.angle_gamma   90.00
#
_symmetry.space_group_name_H-M   'P 1'
#
loop_
_entity.id
_entity.type
_entity.pdbx_description
1 polymer ?
#
loop_
_entity_poly.entity_id
_entity_poly.type
_entity_poly.pdbx_seq_one_letter_code
_entity_poly.pdbx_strand_id
1 'polypeptide(L)'
;MNKCHSNTELSSHEGTRCQFNGGTGAIKFAEGRIRPVCGLGIDVHQDFYVVVEQVGGSNPKPPQRFQKAAFLHWAAKLRRGGAEVHAVYEACGFGFSLQRQLSALSIHCYVACAQKLDEHNKRVKTDGLDAKALCLKLDRFVQGNRDALARVRVPTEKEEQLRALHRQREQLVKVRKQLEAQGRSLWVNHGFEPVKSWWKPRTFAALDVPQWMRELLQNSQPILLGLQEKIAALTIQLQSAAAPNQPCGLGLMTSVIIDREIGD
;
A
#
# COMPACT_ATOMS: atom_id res chain seq x y z
N MET A 1 55.29 -13.77 -18.99
CA MET A 1 55.36 -12.78 -17.89
C MET A 1 54.06 -12.00 -17.90
N ASN A 2 53.21 -11.87 -16.88
CA ASN A 2 53.15 -12.38 -15.52
C ASN A 2 51.66 -12.51 -15.14
N LYS A 3 51.34 -13.56 -14.38
CA LYS A 3 50.14 -13.66 -13.53
C LYS A 3 50.21 -12.62 -12.41
N CYS A 4 49.08 -12.15 -11.90
CA CYS A 4 48.90 -11.87 -10.46
C CYS A 4 47.42 -11.83 -10.05
N HIS A 5 47.10 -12.60 -9.02
CA HIS A 5 45.86 -12.65 -8.25
C HIS A 5 45.93 -11.73 -7.01
N SER A 6 44.78 -11.32 -6.49
CA SER A 6 44.36 -11.20 -5.07
C SER A 6 43.04 -10.39 -5.05
N ASN A 7 41.85 -10.90 -4.72
CA ASN A 7 41.30 -11.41 -3.45
C ASN A 7 41.59 -10.53 -2.22
N THR A 8 40.51 -10.03 -1.58
CA THR A 8 40.16 -10.09 -0.13
C THR A 8 39.02 -9.09 0.15
N GLU A 9 37.76 -9.55 0.22
CA GLU A 9 36.92 -9.79 1.42
C GLU A 9 36.34 -8.54 2.10
N LEU A 10 35.00 -8.48 2.17
CA LEU A 10 34.28 -8.05 3.37
C LEU A 10 33.07 -8.98 3.55
N SER A 11 33.30 -9.99 4.39
CA SER A 11 32.33 -10.85 5.04
C SER A 11 31.56 -10.05 6.11
N SER A 12 30.25 -10.27 6.22
CA SER A 12 29.57 -10.30 7.53
C SER A 12 28.19 -10.97 7.42
N HIS A 13 28.24 -12.28 7.66
CA HIS A 13 27.26 -13.06 8.44
C HIS A 13 25.85 -13.25 7.87
N GLU A 14 25.77 -14.10 6.85
CA GLU A 14 24.65 -15.03 6.68
C GLU A 14 24.70 -16.13 7.76
N GLY A 15 23.87 -16.00 8.78
CA GLY A 15 23.58 -17.02 9.79
C GLY A 15 22.44 -16.51 10.66
N THR A 16 21.26 -17.10 10.77
CA THR A 16 20.91 -18.52 10.71
C THR A 16 19.50 -18.61 10.12
N ARG A 17 19.36 -19.22 8.93
CA ARG A 17 18.08 -19.49 8.28
C ARG A 17 17.33 -20.58 9.03
N CYS A 18 16.25 -20.23 9.73
CA CYS A 18 15.22 -21.21 10.08
C CYS A 18 14.26 -21.37 8.89
N GLN A 19 14.69 -22.17 7.91
CA GLN A 19 13.74 -22.80 7.00
C GLN A 19 12.92 -23.83 7.79
N PHE A 20 11.60 -23.68 7.69
CA PHE A 20 10.58 -24.71 7.87
C PHE A 20 10.91 -25.88 8.81
N ASN A 21 10.62 -25.73 10.10
CA ASN A 21 10.25 -26.89 10.92
C ASN A 21 8.73 -27.00 10.89
N GLY A 22 8.23 -27.82 9.95
CA GLY A 22 6.85 -28.27 9.90
C GLY A 22 6.54 -29.17 11.09
N GLY A 23 6.44 -28.59 12.29
CA GLY A 23 5.97 -29.30 13.46
C GLY A 23 4.55 -29.78 13.22
N THR A 24 4.40 -31.07 12.94
CA THR A 24 3.13 -31.78 12.79
C THR A 24 2.47 -31.99 14.17
N GLY A 25 2.32 -30.91 14.94
CA GLY A 25 1.44 -30.89 16.09
C GLY A 25 0.02 -30.90 15.57
N ALA A 26 -0.56 -32.08 15.37
CA ALA A 26 -1.99 -32.21 15.15
C ALA A 26 -2.68 -31.57 16.36
N ILE A 27 -3.26 -30.39 16.16
CA ILE A 27 -3.97 -29.72 17.24
C ILE A 27 -5.29 -30.48 17.41
N LYS A 28 -5.29 -31.44 18.33
CA LYS A 28 -6.48 -32.18 18.73
C LYS A 28 -7.27 -31.29 19.66
N PHE A 29 -8.40 -30.77 19.21
CA PHE A 29 -9.35 -30.06 20.08
C PHE A 29 -10.47 -31.02 20.48
N ALA A 30 -10.65 -31.20 21.79
CA ALA A 30 -11.76 -31.96 22.34
C ALA A 30 -13.08 -31.18 22.17
N GLU A 31 -14.16 -31.90 21.81
CA GLU A 31 -15.51 -31.35 21.74
C GLU A 31 -15.94 -30.77 23.10
N GLY A 32 -16.42 -29.52 23.11
CA GLY A 32 -16.92 -28.84 24.32
C GLY A 32 -16.00 -27.77 24.93
N ARG A 33 -14.77 -27.55 24.42
CA ARG A 33 -13.94 -26.40 24.82
C ARG A 33 -14.16 -25.18 23.92
N ILE A 34 -14.06 -24.00 24.52
CA ILE A 34 -13.98 -22.70 23.81
C ILE A 34 -12.92 -22.84 22.71
N ARG A 35 -13.31 -22.54 21.46
CA ARG A 35 -12.39 -22.60 20.31
C ARG A 35 -11.23 -21.64 20.57
N PRO A 36 -9.97 -22.07 20.50
CA PRO A 36 -8.87 -21.14 20.73
C PRO A 36 -8.84 -20.11 19.61
N VAL A 37 -8.78 -18.85 20.03
CA VAL A 37 -8.60 -17.70 19.15
C VAL A 37 -7.13 -17.68 18.69
N CYS A 38 -6.91 -17.69 17.39
CA CYS A 38 -5.62 -17.57 16.74
C CYS A 38 -5.56 -16.23 16.01
N GLY A 39 -4.70 -15.33 16.48
CA GLY A 39 -4.45 -14.03 15.87
C GLY A 39 -3.23 -14.06 14.96
N LEU A 40 -3.34 -13.49 13.77
CA LEU A 40 -2.26 -13.37 12.78
C LEU A 40 -1.97 -11.90 12.49
N GLY A 41 -0.79 -11.41 12.87
CA GLY A 41 -0.28 -10.13 12.40
C GLY A 41 0.57 -10.34 11.16
N ILE A 42 0.28 -9.61 10.09
CA ILE A 42 0.88 -9.82 8.77
C ILE A 42 1.49 -8.51 8.29
N ASP A 43 2.80 -8.53 8.03
CA ASP A 43 3.47 -7.53 7.22
C ASP A 43 3.49 -8.01 5.75
N VAL A 44 3.00 -7.15 4.87
CA VAL A 44 2.69 -7.49 3.46
C VAL A 44 3.80 -6.95 2.57
N HIS A 45 4.61 -7.83 2.00
CA HIS A 45 5.62 -7.48 1.00
C HIS A 45 5.13 -7.85 -0.42
N GLN A 46 5.78 -7.28 -1.43
CA GLN A 46 5.49 -7.55 -2.84
C GLN A 46 5.59 -9.04 -3.18
N ASP A 47 6.57 -9.76 -2.62
CA ASP A 47 6.87 -11.15 -2.97
C ASP A 47 6.50 -12.17 -1.87
N PHE A 48 6.42 -11.74 -0.62
CA PHE A 48 6.24 -12.62 0.53
C PHE A 48 5.41 -11.95 1.63
N TYR A 49 5.01 -12.71 2.64
CA TYR A 49 4.40 -12.19 3.86
C TYR A 49 5.27 -12.55 5.05
N VAL A 50 5.40 -11.63 6.01
CA VAL A 50 5.96 -11.92 7.33
C VAL A 50 4.81 -11.99 8.31
N VAL A 51 4.68 -13.12 8.99
CA VAL A 51 3.50 -13.45 9.79
C VAL A 51 3.93 -13.75 11.21
N VAL A 52 3.23 -13.17 12.17
CA VAL A 52 3.33 -13.48 13.59
C VAL A 52 2.00 -14.05 14.06
N GLU A 53 2.06 -15.25 14.64
CA GLU A 53 0.90 -15.96 15.17
C GLU A 53 0.87 -15.84 16.70
N GLN A 54 -0.31 -15.60 17.26
CA GLN A 54 -0.58 -15.63 18.70
C GLN A 54 -1.81 -16.50 18.94
N VAL A 55 -1.75 -17.44 19.90
CA VAL A 55 -2.85 -18.39 20.16
C VAL A 55 -3.31 -18.28 21.61
N GLY A 56 -4.60 -18.05 21.85
CA GLY A 56 -5.20 -18.10 23.19
C GLY A 56 -4.52 -17.20 24.23
N GLY A 57 -4.13 -15.98 23.86
CA GLY A 57 -3.47 -15.02 24.76
C GLY A 57 -2.03 -15.37 25.15
N SER A 58 -1.44 -16.43 24.58
CA SER A 58 -0.01 -16.75 24.77
C SER A 58 0.90 -15.68 24.18
N ASN A 59 2.21 -15.78 24.42
CA ASN A 59 3.18 -14.90 23.77
C ASN A 59 3.18 -15.12 22.24
N PRO A 60 3.30 -14.04 21.43
CA PRO A 60 3.41 -14.17 19.99
C PRO A 60 4.61 -15.05 19.60
N LYS A 61 4.39 -15.98 18.67
CA LYS A 61 5.44 -16.84 18.11
C LYS A 61 6.46 -16.00 17.33
N PRO A 62 7.68 -16.50 17.11
CA PRO A 62 8.66 -15.84 16.26
C PRO A 62 8.08 -15.54 14.87
N PRO A 63 8.43 -14.39 14.25
CA PRO A 63 8.00 -14.07 12.90
C PRO A 63 8.41 -15.14 11.89
N GLN A 64 7.50 -15.49 10.99
CA GLN A 64 7.73 -16.48 9.94
C GLN A 64 7.48 -15.85 8.58
N ARG A 65 8.37 -16.14 7.63
CA ARG A 65 8.22 -15.70 6.25
C ARG A 65 7.52 -16.76 5.42
N PHE A 66 6.51 -16.37 4.68
CA PHE A 66 5.76 -17.22 3.77
C PHE A 66 5.78 -16.68 2.35
N GLN A 67 5.89 -17.58 1.38
CA GLN A 67 5.42 -17.31 0.03
C GLN A 67 3.90 -17.17 0.03
N LYS A 68 3.34 -16.29 -0.82
CA LYS A 68 1.92 -15.93 -0.77
C LYS A 68 0.98 -17.13 -0.83
N ALA A 69 1.21 -18.06 -1.77
CA ALA A 69 0.39 -19.27 -1.91
C ALA A 69 0.54 -20.22 -0.71
N ALA A 70 1.77 -20.38 -0.20
CA ALA A 70 2.04 -21.21 0.96
C ALA A 70 1.36 -20.68 2.22
N PHE A 71 1.32 -19.35 2.40
CA PHE A 71 0.59 -18.70 3.49
C PHE A 71 -0.90 -19.04 3.45
N LEU A 72 -1.55 -18.88 2.29
CA LEU A 72 -2.99 -19.16 2.17
C LEU A 72 -3.31 -20.63 2.47
N HIS A 73 -2.47 -21.56 1.99
CA HIS A 73 -2.64 -22.98 2.30
C HIS A 73 -2.48 -23.28 3.80
N TRP A 74 -1.48 -22.66 4.43
CA TRP A 74 -1.24 -22.77 5.87
C TRP A 74 -2.40 -22.18 6.69
N ALA A 75 -2.87 -20.99 6.35
CA ALA A 75 -4.01 -20.33 6.99
C ALA A 75 -5.29 -21.18 6.86
N ALA A 76 -5.54 -21.78 5.69
CA ALA A 76 -6.65 -22.71 5.49
C ALA A 76 -6.53 -23.97 6.36
N LYS A 77 -5.31 -24.47 6.58
CA LYS A 77 -5.07 -25.61 7.49
C LYS A 77 -5.37 -25.23 8.94
N LEU A 78 -4.95 -24.05 9.40
CA LEU A 78 -5.28 -23.55 10.74
C LEU A 78 -6.80 -23.48 10.95
N ARG A 79 -7.53 -22.93 9.98
CA ARG A 79 -8.99 -22.82 10.06
C ARG A 79 -9.68 -24.19 10.08
N ARG A 80 -9.27 -25.12 9.22
CA ARG A 80 -9.78 -26.51 9.22
C ARG A 80 -9.45 -27.26 10.51
N GLY A 81 -8.39 -26.86 11.20
CA GLY A 81 -8.05 -27.36 12.52
C GLY A 81 -9.08 -27.01 13.61
N GLY A 82 -10.09 -26.18 13.35
CA GLY A 82 -11.14 -25.83 14.31
C GLY A 82 -10.88 -24.54 15.11
N ALA A 83 -9.75 -23.87 14.87
CA ALA A 83 -9.44 -22.58 15.47
C ALA A 83 -10.36 -21.46 14.93
N GLU A 84 -10.65 -20.49 15.79
CA GLU A 84 -11.19 -19.20 15.36
C GLU A 84 -10.03 -18.31 14.95
N VAL A 85 -9.89 -18.03 13.65
CA VAL A 85 -8.72 -17.32 13.13
C VAL A 85 -9.09 -15.88 12.79
N HIS A 86 -8.35 -14.95 13.37
CA HIS A 86 -8.38 -13.54 13.07
C HIS A 86 -7.04 -13.13 12.47
N ALA A 87 -7.06 -12.23 11.50
CA ALA A 87 -5.86 -11.73 10.84
C ALA A 87 -5.91 -10.21 10.72
N VAL A 88 -4.75 -9.57 10.72
CA VAL A 88 -4.63 -8.13 10.48
C VAL A 88 -3.40 -7.84 9.63
N TYR A 89 -3.54 -6.88 8.72
CA TYR A 89 -2.41 -6.24 8.05
C TYR A 89 -2.66 -4.74 7.89
N GLU A 90 -1.60 -3.98 7.66
CA GLU A 90 -1.67 -2.53 7.45
C GLU A 90 -2.08 -2.19 6.01
N ALA A 91 -2.95 -1.18 5.85
CA ALA A 91 -3.30 -0.64 4.54
C ALA A 91 -2.03 -0.14 3.83
N CYS A 92 -1.71 -0.79 2.72
CA CYS A 92 -0.49 -0.54 1.96
C CYS A 92 -0.80 -0.53 0.45
N GLY A 93 0.24 -0.31 -0.37
CA GLY A 93 0.11 -0.25 -1.83
C GLY A 93 -0.30 -1.56 -2.51
N PHE A 94 -0.47 -2.66 -1.76
CA PHE A 94 -0.81 -3.99 -2.28
C PHE A 94 -2.31 -4.31 -2.31
N GLY A 95 -3.16 -3.38 -1.83
CA GLY A 95 -4.63 -3.47 -1.95
C GLY A 95 -5.32 -4.45 -1.00
N PHE A 96 -6.47 -4.96 -1.42
CA PHE A 96 -7.40 -5.74 -0.57
C PHE A 96 -7.55 -7.22 -0.96
N SER A 97 -6.75 -7.70 -1.90
CA SER A 97 -6.83 -9.09 -2.38
C SER A 97 -6.58 -10.12 -1.28
N LEU A 98 -5.57 -9.88 -0.41
CA LEU A 98 -5.26 -10.75 0.72
C LEU A 98 -6.44 -10.85 1.70
N GLN A 99 -7.08 -9.72 2.00
CA GLN A 99 -8.26 -9.67 2.87
C GLN A 99 -9.40 -10.54 2.31
N ARG A 100 -9.67 -10.43 1.01
CA ARG A 100 -10.72 -11.19 0.33
C ARG A 100 -10.40 -12.68 0.29
N GLN A 101 -9.15 -13.04 0.00
CA GLN A 101 -8.66 -14.43 0.01
C GLN A 101 -8.81 -15.08 1.39
N LEU A 102 -8.43 -14.37 2.46
CA LEU A 102 -8.60 -14.86 3.83
C LEU A 102 -10.08 -14.95 4.23
N SER A 103 -10.89 -13.96 3.84
CA SER A 103 -12.34 -13.98 4.09
C SER A 103 -13.03 -15.16 3.41
N ALA A 104 -12.64 -15.51 2.18
CA ALA A 104 -13.13 -16.69 1.46
C ALA A 104 -12.78 -18.01 2.18
N LEU A 105 -11.70 -18.02 2.98
CA LEU A 105 -11.33 -19.14 3.85
C LEU A 105 -12.05 -19.10 5.22
N SER A 106 -13.05 -18.23 5.40
CA SER A 106 -13.74 -18.00 6.69
C SER A 106 -12.80 -17.56 7.81
N ILE A 107 -11.79 -16.75 7.48
CA ILE A 107 -10.87 -16.10 8.42
C ILE A 107 -11.26 -14.62 8.53
N HIS A 108 -11.39 -14.11 9.75
CA HIS A 108 -11.73 -12.71 9.99
C HIS A 108 -10.51 -11.83 9.77
N CYS A 109 -10.38 -11.25 8.57
CA CYS A 109 -9.25 -10.40 8.22
C CYS A 109 -9.61 -8.91 8.29
N TYR A 110 -8.93 -8.18 9.16
CA TYR A 110 -9.02 -6.74 9.33
C TYR A 110 -7.88 -6.03 8.58
N VAL A 111 -8.16 -4.84 8.06
CA VAL A 111 -7.13 -3.95 7.51
C VAL A 111 -6.99 -2.76 8.46
N ALA A 112 -5.79 -2.51 8.96
CA ALA A 112 -5.51 -1.39 9.84
C ALA A 112 -5.10 -0.15 9.03
N CYS A 113 -5.45 1.04 9.50
CA CYS A 113 -4.94 2.30 8.94
C CYS A 113 -3.42 2.33 9.05
N ALA A 114 -2.79 2.96 8.04
CA ALA A 114 -1.35 3.12 8.05
C ALA A 114 -0.90 3.93 9.28
N GLN A 115 0.05 3.41 10.04
CA GLN A 115 0.47 3.95 11.32
C GLN A 115 1.94 3.63 11.62
N LYS A 116 2.56 4.47 12.45
CA LYS A 116 3.91 4.17 12.93
C LYS A 116 3.84 3.07 14.00
N LEU A 117 4.29 1.86 13.64
CA LEU A 117 4.29 0.71 14.56
C LEU A 117 5.47 0.73 15.56
N ASP A 118 6.54 1.48 15.28
CA ASP A 118 7.63 1.77 16.22
C ASP A 118 7.23 2.90 17.19
N GLU A 119 6.40 2.57 18.18
CA GLU A 119 5.90 3.50 19.19
C GLU A 119 7.01 4.09 20.07
N HIS A 120 8.10 3.34 20.27
CA HIS A 120 9.21 3.75 21.13
C HIS A 120 10.33 4.49 20.38
N ASN A 121 10.14 4.78 19.09
CA ASN A 121 11.15 5.43 18.24
C ASN A 121 12.53 4.75 18.35
N LYS A 122 12.57 3.42 18.45
CA LYS A 122 13.83 2.67 18.50
C LYS A 122 14.58 2.73 17.17
N ARG A 123 13.92 3.16 16.09
CA ARG A 123 14.46 3.33 14.72
C ARG A 123 15.00 2.03 14.11
N VAL A 124 14.60 0.89 14.66
CA VAL A 124 14.87 -0.43 14.10
C VAL A 124 13.62 -0.87 13.36
N LYS A 125 13.67 -0.83 12.03
CA LYS A 125 12.57 -1.29 11.18
C LYS A 125 12.88 -2.72 10.72
N THR A 126 12.09 -3.68 11.18
CA THR A 126 12.10 -5.03 10.63
C THR A 126 10.67 -5.51 10.42
N ASP A 127 10.43 -6.18 9.30
CA ASP A 127 9.13 -6.73 8.92
C ASP A 127 8.50 -7.59 10.05
N GLY A 128 9.35 -8.29 10.82
CA GLY A 128 8.91 -9.10 11.96
C GLY A 128 8.44 -8.29 13.17
N LEU A 129 9.00 -7.10 13.41
CA LEU A 129 8.52 -6.21 14.48
C LEU A 129 7.17 -5.60 14.13
N ASP A 130 7.00 -5.18 12.87
CA ASP A 130 5.75 -4.62 12.37
C ASP A 130 4.62 -5.68 12.42
N ALA A 131 4.89 -6.89 11.92
CA ALA A 131 3.95 -8.02 12.03
C ALA A 131 3.61 -8.35 13.50
N LYS A 132 4.59 -8.31 14.41
CA LYS A 132 4.35 -8.56 15.84
C LYS A 132 3.50 -7.47 16.48
N ALA A 133 3.77 -6.20 16.19
CA ALA A 133 2.99 -5.07 16.70
C ALA A 133 1.53 -5.16 16.25
N LEU A 134 1.30 -5.50 14.98
CA LEU A 134 -0.04 -5.75 14.44
C LEU A 134 -0.73 -6.92 15.14
N CYS A 135 -0.03 -8.04 15.34
CA CYS A 135 -0.57 -9.23 16.04
C CYS A 135 -1.04 -8.88 17.46
N LEU A 136 -0.23 -8.15 18.23
CA LEU A 136 -0.55 -7.72 19.58
C LEU A 136 -1.75 -6.74 19.63
N LYS A 137 -1.85 -5.84 18.65
CA LYS A 137 -3.00 -4.92 18.54
C LYS A 137 -4.28 -5.69 18.19
N LEU A 138 -4.19 -6.69 17.33
CA LEU A 138 -5.31 -7.57 17.00
C LEU A 138 -5.82 -8.35 18.21
N ASP A 139 -4.92 -8.93 19.01
CA ASP A 139 -5.31 -9.67 20.22
C ASP A 139 -6.15 -8.80 21.17
N ARG A 140 -5.69 -7.58 21.46
CA ARG A 140 -6.44 -6.59 22.26
C ARG A 140 -7.78 -6.22 21.64
N PHE A 141 -7.81 -6.03 20.32
CA PHE A 141 -9.02 -5.69 19.58
C PHE A 141 -10.08 -6.78 19.68
N VAL A 142 -9.69 -8.04 19.47
CA VAL A 142 -10.58 -9.20 19.56
C VAL A 142 -11.07 -9.41 21.00
N GLN A 143 -10.25 -9.07 22.00
CA GLN A 143 -10.63 -9.08 23.43
C GLN A 143 -11.58 -7.93 23.83
N GLY A 144 -11.93 -7.03 22.91
CA GLY A 144 -12.95 -5.99 23.12
C GLY A 144 -12.41 -4.56 23.17
N ASN A 145 -11.09 -4.34 23.17
CA ASN A 145 -10.52 -3.01 23.06
C ASN A 145 -10.55 -2.52 21.61
N ARG A 146 -11.69 -1.94 21.20
CA ARG A 146 -11.90 -1.49 19.82
C ARG A 146 -10.92 -0.39 19.37
N ASP A 147 -10.36 0.37 20.31
CA ASP A 147 -9.41 1.45 20.01
C ASP A 147 -7.99 0.94 19.71
N ALA A 148 -7.70 -0.35 19.97
CA ALA A 148 -6.42 -0.96 19.65
C ALA A 148 -6.12 -1.03 18.14
N LEU A 149 -7.15 -1.01 17.30
CA LEU A 149 -7.02 -1.03 15.84
C LEU A 149 -7.92 0.05 15.20
N ALA A 150 -7.29 1.05 14.59
CA ALA A 150 -7.97 1.92 13.62
C ALA A 150 -8.22 1.13 12.33
N ARG A 151 -9.46 0.73 12.09
CA ARG A 151 -9.83 -0.12 10.94
C ARG A 151 -10.08 0.69 9.67
N VAL A 152 -9.63 0.14 8.55
CA VAL A 152 -10.01 0.57 7.20
C VAL A 152 -11.22 -0.23 6.73
N ARG A 153 -12.23 0.46 6.19
CA ARG A 153 -13.34 -0.17 5.49
C ARG A 153 -12.83 -0.73 4.15
N VAL A 154 -12.98 -2.04 3.96
CA VAL A 154 -12.56 -2.72 2.74
C VAL A 154 -13.61 -2.48 1.66
N PRO A 155 -13.29 -1.78 0.55
CA PRO A 155 -14.23 -1.61 -0.54
C PRO A 155 -14.46 -2.94 -1.28
N THR A 156 -15.66 -3.08 -1.85
CA THR A 156 -15.94 -4.11 -2.86
C THR A 156 -15.05 -3.93 -4.09
N GLU A 157 -14.90 -4.97 -4.90
CA GLU A 157 -14.10 -4.89 -6.13
C GLU A 157 -14.65 -3.84 -7.11
N LYS A 158 -15.98 -3.73 -7.19
CA LYS A 158 -16.66 -2.72 -8.00
C LYS A 158 -16.34 -1.31 -7.52
N GLU A 159 -16.40 -1.04 -6.21
CA GLU A 159 -16.03 0.26 -5.65
C GLU A 159 -14.55 0.57 -5.85
N GLU A 160 -13.67 -0.41 -5.66
CA GLU A 160 -12.24 -0.26 -5.89
C GLU A 160 -11.95 0.12 -7.36
N GLN A 161 -12.63 -0.52 -8.31
CA GLN A 161 -12.55 -0.19 -9.74
C GLN A 161 -13.07 1.23 -10.03
N LEU A 162 -14.18 1.64 -9.41
CA LEU A 162 -14.71 3.00 -9.57
C LEU A 162 -13.75 4.06 -8.99
N ARG A 163 -13.10 3.77 -7.85
CA ARG A 163 -12.07 4.64 -7.24
C ARG A 163 -10.81 4.72 -8.10
N ALA A 164 -10.45 3.64 -8.79
CA ALA A 164 -9.23 3.59 -9.62
C ALA A 164 -9.18 4.70 -10.68
N LEU A 165 -10.31 5.06 -11.28
CA LEU A 165 -10.39 6.15 -12.27
C LEU A 165 -9.99 7.51 -11.67
N HIS A 166 -10.53 7.85 -10.50
CA HIS A 166 -10.19 9.09 -9.80
C HIS A 166 -8.72 9.09 -9.38
N ARG A 167 -8.25 7.98 -8.80
CA ARG A 167 -6.85 7.84 -8.35
C ARG A 167 -5.88 7.97 -9.52
N GLN A 168 -6.20 7.38 -10.68
CA GLN A 168 -5.38 7.54 -11.89
C GLN A 168 -5.32 9.00 -12.35
N ARG A 169 -6.46 9.72 -12.35
CA ARG A 169 -6.48 11.15 -12.67
C ARG A 169 -5.57 11.95 -11.73
N GLU A 170 -5.67 11.73 -10.42
CA GLU A 170 -4.83 12.42 -9.43
C GLU A 170 -3.34 12.09 -9.57
N GLN A 171 -2.99 10.84 -9.88
CA GLN A 171 -1.61 10.45 -10.19
C GLN A 171 -1.07 11.22 -11.41
N LEU A 172 -1.85 11.30 -12.49
CA LEU A 172 -1.45 12.06 -13.69
C LEU A 172 -1.32 13.56 -13.39
N VAL A 173 -2.24 14.13 -12.59
CA VAL A 173 -2.15 15.54 -12.15
C VAL A 173 -0.87 15.77 -11.34
N LYS A 174 -0.50 14.85 -10.45
CA LYS A 174 0.72 14.93 -9.65
C LYS A 174 1.97 14.89 -10.54
N VAL A 175 2.04 13.96 -11.48
CA VAL A 175 3.16 13.85 -12.44
C VAL A 175 3.25 15.11 -13.29
N ARG A 176 2.13 15.63 -13.81
CA ARG A 176 2.10 16.88 -14.58
C ARG A 176 2.63 18.05 -13.75
N LYS A 177 2.17 18.21 -12.50
CA LYS A 177 2.66 19.27 -11.59
C LYS A 177 4.15 19.14 -11.31
N GLN A 178 4.65 17.92 -11.14
CA GLN A 178 6.07 17.64 -10.91
C GLN A 178 6.93 18.04 -12.12
N LEU A 179 6.54 17.62 -13.33
CA LEU A 179 7.23 18.00 -14.57
C LEU A 179 7.18 19.51 -14.82
N GLU A 180 6.03 20.15 -14.59
CA GLU A 180 5.89 21.61 -14.68
C GLU A 180 6.84 22.31 -13.69
N ALA A 181 6.96 21.78 -12.47
CA ALA A 181 7.88 22.31 -11.46
C ALA A 181 9.35 22.12 -11.82
N GLN A 182 9.72 20.98 -12.41
CA GLN A 182 11.08 20.74 -12.91
C GLN A 182 11.46 21.73 -14.02
N GLY A 183 10.57 21.97 -14.98
CA GLY A 183 10.77 23.01 -15.99
C GLY A 183 10.92 24.40 -15.37
N ARG A 184 10.12 24.72 -14.34
CA ARG A 184 10.28 25.98 -13.59
C ARG A 184 11.61 26.08 -12.86
N SER A 185 12.08 24.99 -12.28
CA SER A 185 13.38 24.93 -11.60
C SER A 185 14.53 25.20 -12.57
N LEU A 186 14.42 24.80 -13.84
CA LEU A 186 15.43 25.07 -14.85
C LEU A 186 15.64 26.58 -15.07
N TRP A 187 14.57 27.40 -15.08
CA TRP A 187 14.72 28.86 -15.13
C TRP A 187 15.43 29.41 -13.91
N VAL A 188 14.92 29.06 -12.73
CA VAL A 188 15.41 29.58 -11.45
C VAL A 188 16.90 29.28 -11.27
N ASN A 189 17.32 28.06 -11.60
CA ASN A 189 18.72 27.62 -11.50
C ASN A 189 19.68 28.44 -12.37
N HIS A 190 19.16 29.10 -13.41
CA HIS A 190 19.95 29.90 -14.35
C HIS A 190 19.62 31.40 -14.28
N GLY A 191 18.94 31.85 -13.22
CA GLY A 191 18.68 33.28 -12.97
C GLY A 191 17.54 33.89 -13.80
N PHE A 192 16.69 33.07 -14.42
CA PHE A 192 15.51 33.53 -15.16
C PHE A 192 14.25 33.52 -14.30
N GLU A 193 13.32 34.44 -14.57
CA GLU A 193 12.01 34.46 -13.91
C GLU A 193 11.14 33.29 -14.42
N PRO A 194 10.62 32.42 -13.54
CA PRO A 194 9.86 31.25 -13.96
C PRO A 194 8.45 31.59 -14.46
N VAL A 195 8.09 31.05 -15.62
CA VAL A 195 6.74 31.23 -16.19
C VAL A 195 5.78 30.12 -15.72
N LYS A 196 4.60 30.51 -15.23
CA LYS A 196 3.52 29.56 -14.89
C LYS A 196 2.90 28.96 -16.14
N SER A 197 2.58 27.66 -16.11
CA SER A 197 1.96 26.97 -17.26
C SER A 197 2.74 27.15 -18.57
N TRP A 198 4.07 27.23 -18.47
CA TRP A 198 5.00 27.42 -19.58
C TRP A 198 4.85 26.41 -20.72
N TRP A 199 4.37 25.20 -20.38
CA TRP A 199 4.20 24.08 -21.31
C TRP A 199 2.98 24.24 -22.23
N LYS A 200 2.06 25.18 -21.96
CA LYS A 200 0.91 25.44 -22.83
C LYS A 200 1.42 25.94 -24.20
N PRO A 201 0.78 25.56 -25.33
CA PRO A 201 1.34 25.84 -26.65
C PRO A 201 1.64 27.31 -26.92
N ARG A 202 0.71 28.21 -26.55
CA ARG A 202 0.87 29.66 -26.69
C ARG A 202 2.01 30.20 -25.83
N THR A 203 2.05 29.80 -24.56
CA THR A 203 3.09 30.24 -23.62
C THR A 203 4.46 29.73 -24.03
N PHE A 204 4.54 28.47 -24.47
CA PHE A 204 5.78 27.83 -24.90
C PHE A 204 6.37 28.48 -26.15
N ALA A 205 5.53 28.84 -27.12
CA ALA A 205 5.96 29.56 -28.31
C ALA A 205 6.60 30.92 -27.95
N ALA A 206 5.99 31.64 -27.01
CA ALA A 206 6.41 32.97 -26.57
C ALA A 206 7.54 33.01 -25.52
N LEU A 207 8.19 31.87 -25.21
CA LEU A 207 9.27 31.85 -24.20
C LEU A 207 10.49 32.65 -24.65
N ASP A 208 10.87 33.66 -23.88
CA ASP A 208 12.10 34.42 -24.09
C ASP A 208 13.26 33.81 -23.29
N VAL A 209 13.83 32.72 -23.81
CA VAL A 209 14.88 31.93 -23.16
C VAL A 209 15.94 31.50 -24.17
N PRO A 210 17.20 31.27 -23.75
CA PRO A 210 18.24 30.73 -24.63
C PRO A 210 17.82 29.42 -25.30
N GLN A 211 18.30 29.20 -26.53
CA GLN A 211 17.94 28.04 -27.35
C GLN A 211 18.17 26.70 -26.62
N TRP A 212 19.33 26.52 -25.98
CA TRP A 212 19.66 25.29 -25.26
C TRP A 212 18.63 24.98 -24.15
N MET A 213 18.08 25.99 -23.49
CA MET A 213 17.08 25.82 -22.44
C MET A 213 15.73 25.46 -23.04
N ARG A 214 15.35 26.12 -24.14
CA ARG A 214 14.14 25.78 -24.91
C ARG A 214 14.18 24.32 -25.37
N GLU A 215 15.33 23.82 -25.83
CA GLU A 215 15.53 22.42 -26.21
C GLU A 215 15.33 21.44 -25.04
N LEU A 216 15.86 21.76 -23.84
CA LEU A 216 15.62 20.94 -22.65
C LEU A 216 14.14 20.92 -22.24
N LEU A 217 13.47 22.07 -22.29
CA LEU A 217 12.04 22.17 -21.98
C LEU A 217 11.19 21.44 -23.03
N GLN A 218 11.60 21.44 -24.29
CA GLN A 218 10.95 20.73 -25.40
C GLN A 218 10.88 19.22 -25.16
N ASN A 219 11.82 18.63 -24.41
CA ASN A 219 11.77 17.19 -24.06
C ASN A 219 10.57 16.83 -23.18
N SER A 220 10.11 17.76 -22.32
CA SER A 220 9.02 17.51 -21.36
C SER A 220 7.69 18.16 -21.75
N GLN A 221 7.70 19.16 -22.64
CA GLN A 221 6.49 19.85 -23.08
C GLN A 221 5.45 18.92 -23.75
N PRO A 222 5.80 18.04 -24.71
CA PRO A 222 4.83 17.11 -25.30
C PRO A 222 4.25 16.13 -24.27
N ILE A 223 5.06 15.71 -23.28
CA ILE A 223 4.62 14.84 -22.19
C ILE A 223 3.56 15.57 -21.35
N LEU A 224 3.80 16.83 -20.99
CA LEU A 224 2.87 17.67 -20.24
C LEU A 224 1.54 17.87 -20.99
N LEU A 225 1.58 18.07 -22.31
CA LEU A 225 0.39 18.18 -23.15
C LEU A 225 -0.41 16.87 -23.17
N GLY A 226 0.25 15.73 -23.42
CA GLY A 226 -0.40 14.42 -23.40
C GLY A 226 -0.97 14.05 -22.04
N LEU A 227 -0.30 14.43 -20.93
CA LEU A 227 -0.84 14.29 -19.58
C LEU A 227 -2.09 15.16 -19.40
N GLN A 228 -2.08 16.41 -19.86
CA GLN A 228 -3.22 17.31 -19.76
C GLN A 228 -4.44 16.78 -20.52
N GLU A 229 -4.26 16.24 -21.72
CA GLU A 229 -5.32 15.62 -22.52
C GLU A 229 -5.94 14.43 -21.79
N LYS A 230 -5.11 13.51 -21.27
CA LYS A 230 -5.58 12.36 -20.49
C LYS A 230 -6.31 12.78 -19.21
N ILE A 231 -5.80 13.79 -18.51
CA ILE A 231 -6.45 14.35 -17.31
C ILE A 231 -7.82 14.94 -17.67
N ALA A 232 -7.93 15.67 -18.79
CA ALA A 232 -9.19 16.24 -19.25
C ALA A 232 -10.21 15.14 -19.60
N ALA A 233 -9.79 14.11 -20.35
CA ALA A 233 -10.63 12.97 -20.68
C ALA A 233 -11.17 12.25 -19.43
N LEU A 234 -10.29 11.93 -18.47
CA LEU A 234 -10.69 11.32 -17.20
C LEU A 234 -11.60 12.26 -16.37
N THR A 235 -11.38 13.58 -16.46
CA THR A 235 -12.22 14.57 -15.77
C THR A 235 -13.65 14.53 -16.29
N ILE A 236 -13.83 14.52 -17.61
CA ILE A 236 -15.14 14.42 -18.25
C ILE A 236 -15.81 13.09 -17.88
N GLN A 237 -15.09 11.98 -17.95
CA GLN A 237 -15.61 10.65 -17.59
C GLN A 237 -16.05 10.57 -16.11
N LEU A 238 -15.34 11.23 -15.20
CA LEU A 238 -15.75 11.29 -13.80
C LEU A 238 -17.00 12.14 -13.62
N GLN A 239 -17.05 13.34 -14.23
CA GLN A 239 -18.18 14.25 -14.10
C GLN A 239 -19.48 13.70 -14.72
N SER A 240 -19.39 12.91 -15.80
CA SER A 240 -20.57 12.27 -16.40
C SER A 240 -21.18 11.18 -15.52
N ALA A 241 -20.43 10.66 -14.54
CA ALA A 241 -20.89 9.67 -13.57
C ALA A 241 -21.49 10.30 -12.30
N ALA A 242 -21.64 11.63 -12.25
CA ALA A 242 -22.13 12.34 -11.09
C ALA A 242 -23.65 12.19 -10.93
N ALA A 243 -24.13 12.00 -9.70
CA ALA A 243 -25.55 11.81 -9.43
C ALA A 243 -26.38 13.06 -9.80
N PRO A 244 -27.64 12.92 -10.26
CA PRO A 244 -28.45 14.06 -10.67
C PRO A 244 -28.88 14.97 -9.50
N ASN A 245 -28.99 14.44 -8.28
CA ASN A 245 -29.53 15.15 -7.12
C ASN A 245 -28.41 15.60 -6.14
N GLN A 246 -27.44 16.35 -6.64
CA GLN A 246 -26.34 16.85 -5.79
C GLN A 246 -26.77 18.05 -4.95
N PRO A 247 -26.27 18.18 -3.70
CA PRO A 247 -26.47 19.38 -2.89
C PRO A 247 -26.00 20.64 -3.62
N CYS A 248 -26.74 21.73 -3.46
CA CYS A 248 -26.35 23.03 -4.02
C CYS A 248 -24.96 23.43 -3.51
N GLY A 249 -24.08 23.88 -4.43
CA GLY A 249 -22.71 24.28 -4.12
C GLY A 249 -21.66 23.15 -4.21
N LEU A 250 -22.08 21.88 -4.37
CA LEU A 250 -21.15 20.78 -4.58
C LEU A 250 -20.91 20.58 -6.09
N GLY A 251 -19.66 20.76 -6.53
CA GLY A 251 -19.30 20.54 -7.94
C GLY A 251 -19.33 19.06 -8.33
N LEU A 252 -19.63 18.78 -9.60
CA LEU A 252 -19.77 17.42 -10.16
C LEU A 252 -18.57 16.49 -9.89
N MET A 253 -17.36 17.04 -9.86
CA MET A 253 -16.17 16.25 -9.55
C MET A 253 -16.11 15.89 -8.07
N THR A 254 -16.40 16.87 -7.19
CA THR A 254 -16.33 16.70 -5.74
C THR A 254 -17.38 15.71 -5.26
N SER A 255 -18.60 15.77 -5.79
CA SER A 255 -19.66 14.81 -5.47
C SER A 255 -19.25 13.37 -5.80
N VAL A 256 -18.78 13.12 -7.03
CA VAL A 256 -18.32 11.79 -7.47
C VAL A 256 -17.19 11.26 -6.59
N ILE A 257 -16.26 12.12 -6.18
CA ILE A 257 -15.15 11.71 -5.31
C ILE A 257 -15.66 11.31 -3.93
N ILE A 258 -16.55 12.12 -3.32
CA ILE A 258 -17.13 11.83 -2.01
C ILE A 258 -17.91 10.52 -2.05
N ASP A 259 -18.80 10.36 -3.02
CA ASP A 259 -19.63 9.17 -3.18
C ASP A 259 -18.78 7.91 -3.32
N ARG A 260 -17.66 8.00 -4.07
CA ARG A 260 -16.77 6.86 -4.28
C ARG A 260 -15.88 6.55 -3.09
N GLU A 261 -15.35 7.55 -2.39
CA GLU A 261 -14.36 7.33 -1.32
C GLU A 261 -15.00 7.03 0.05
N ILE A 262 -16.11 7.69 0.39
CA ILE A 262 -16.79 7.51 1.68
C ILE A 262 -17.66 6.24 1.66
N GLY A 263 -18.45 6.02 0.59
CA GLY A 263 -19.40 4.90 0.51
C GLY A 263 -20.49 4.94 1.58
N ASP A 264 -21.39 3.95 1.58
CA ASP A 264 -22.37 3.70 2.64
C ASP A 264 -21.78 2.85 3.78
#